data_AF-A0A177LAY8-F1
#
_entry.id   AF-A0A177LAY8-F1
#
_cell.length_a   1.000
_cell.length_b   1.000
_cell.length_c   1.000
_cell.angle_alpha   90.00
_cell.angle_beta   90.00
_cell.angle_gamma   90.00
#
_symmetry.space_group_name_H-M   'P 1'
#
loop_
_entity.id
_entity.type
_entity.pdbx_description
1 polymer ?
#
loop_
_entity_poly.entity_id
_entity_poly.type
_entity_poly.pdbx_seq_one_letter_code
_entity_poly.pdbx_strand_id
1 'polypeptide(L)'
;MSSYDNHPADIGTELYVHERDITLDEHSRNELVKVAAALKAMNEGTYGACKKSGEDIPFERLQAVPTTLYSVEHTPDQTLETDRVPEDRLPHPDDGIDSFNDAADYGTSETPSDFIEDKDNYNEFYKEDEDK
;
A
#
# COMPACT_ATOMS: atom_id res chain seq x y z
N MET A 1 28.74 -2.30 1.68
CA MET A 1 28.94 -1.08 0.89
C MET A 1 28.08 -1.22 -0.37
N SER A 2 26.81 -0.81 -0.31
CA SER A 2 25.87 -0.89 -1.45
C SER A 2 24.87 0.26 -1.52
N SER A 3 24.75 1.11 -0.49
CA SER A 3 23.75 2.20 -0.49
C SER A 3 24.23 3.51 -1.12
N TYR A 4 25.45 3.55 -1.66
CA TYR A 4 26.02 4.76 -2.29
C TYR A 4 25.83 4.78 -3.82
N ASP A 5 25.29 3.71 -4.41
CA ASP A 5 25.13 3.53 -5.86
C ASP A 5 23.69 3.11 -6.25
N ASN A 6 22.77 3.06 -5.27
CA ASN A 6 21.37 2.83 -5.55
C ASN A 6 20.67 4.18 -5.66
N HIS A 7 20.00 4.44 -6.79
CA HIS A 7 19.14 5.61 -6.86
C HIS A 7 18.04 5.49 -5.79
N PRO A 8 17.68 6.59 -5.11
CA PRO A 8 16.66 6.55 -4.06
C PRO A 8 15.32 5.98 -4.54
N ALA A 9 14.98 6.19 -5.82
CA ALA A 9 13.80 5.59 -6.47
C ALA A 9 13.89 4.06 -6.60
N ASP A 10 15.08 3.50 -6.83
CA ASP A 10 15.30 2.06 -6.92
C ASP A 10 15.13 1.40 -5.55
N ILE A 11 15.62 2.04 -4.48
CA ILE A 11 15.45 1.57 -3.09
C ILE A 11 13.97 1.55 -2.69
N GLY A 12 13.22 2.61 -3.03
CA GLY A 12 11.78 2.67 -2.76
C GLY A 12 11.01 1.57 -3.50
N THR A 13 11.38 1.32 -4.75
CA THR A 13 10.77 0.25 -5.56
C THR A 13 11.08 -1.14 -4.99
N GLU A 14 12.34 -1.39 -4.62
CA GLU A 14 12.77 -2.65 -4.02
C GLU A 14 12.03 -2.93 -2.70
N LEU A 15 11.93 -1.92 -1.83
CA LEU A 15 11.20 -2.03 -0.56
C LEU A 15 9.72 -2.34 -0.79
N TYR A 16 9.06 -1.60 -1.68
CA TYR A 16 7.64 -1.82 -2.01
C TYR A 16 7.39 -3.24 -2.53
N VAL A 17 8.24 -3.73 -3.44
CA VAL A 17 8.13 -5.09 -3.97
C VAL A 17 8.32 -6.12 -2.85
N HIS A 18 9.30 -5.92 -1.98
CA HIS A 18 9.56 -6.81 -0.85
C HIS A 18 8.37 -6.89 0.12
N GLU A 19 7.82 -5.74 0.51
CA GLU A 19 6.66 -5.67 1.39
C GLU A 19 5.45 -6.35 0.76
N ARG A 20 5.17 -6.08 -0.52
CA ARG A 20 4.10 -6.73 -1.27
C ARG A 20 4.26 -8.25 -1.28
N ASP A 21 5.46 -8.75 -1.54
CA ASP A 21 5.73 -10.18 -1.61
C ASP A 21 5.50 -10.84 -0.23
N ILE A 22 5.90 -10.18 0.88
CA ILE A 22 5.60 -10.65 2.24
C ILE A 22 4.08 -10.72 2.48
N THR A 23 3.34 -9.67 2.12
CA THR A 23 1.88 -9.64 2.33
C THR A 23 1.17 -10.75 1.54
N LEU A 24 1.58 -11.01 0.30
CA LEU A 24 1.00 -12.07 -0.53
C LEU A 24 1.28 -13.46 0.04
N ASP A 25 2.48 -13.67 0.58
CA ASP A 25 2.88 -14.92 1.23
C ASP A 25 2.11 -15.15 2.54
N GLU A 26 1.94 -14.12 3.38
CA GLU A 26 1.10 -14.18 4.57
C GLU A 26 -0.37 -14.46 4.24
N HIS A 27 -0.92 -13.76 3.25
CA HIS A 27 -2.29 -13.99 2.77
C HIS A 27 -2.48 -15.44 2.33
N SER A 28 -1.54 -15.97 1.54
CA SER A 28 -1.58 -17.36 1.06
C SER A 28 -1.56 -18.37 2.21
N ARG A 29 -0.74 -18.13 3.25
CA ARG A 29 -0.74 -18.98 4.46
C ARG A 29 -2.06 -18.92 5.20
N ASN A 30 -2.64 -17.73 5.35
CA ASN A 30 -3.92 -17.55 6.01
C ASN A 30 -5.05 -18.28 5.25
N GLU A 31 -5.06 -18.23 3.92
CA GLU A 31 -6.02 -19.00 3.11
C GLU A 31 -5.86 -20.51 3.30
N LEU A 32 -4.62 -21.03 3.34
CA LEU A 32 -4.38 -22.45 3.63
C LEU A 32 -4.93 -22.87 5.00
N VAL A 33 -4.77 -22.03 6.02
CA VAL A 33 -5.32 -22.29 7.36
C VAL A 33 -6.86 -22.33 7.31
N LYS A 34 -7.50 -21.39 6.59
CA LYS A 34 -8.96 -21.37 6.42
C LYS A 34 -9.46 -22.63 5.71
N VAL A 35 -8.79 -23.06 4.63
CA VAL A 35 -9.12 -24.30 3.90
C VAL A 35 -9.00 -25.51 4.82
N ALA A 36 -7.89 -25.64 5.55
CA ALA A 36 -7.69 -26.76 6.48
C ALA A 36 -8.76 -26.80 7.58
N ALA A 37 -9.15 -25.63 8.11
CA ALA A 37 -10.21 -25.53 9.10
C ALA A 37 -11.58 -25.94 8.52
N ALA A 38 -11.91 -25.52 7.29
CA ALA A 38 -13.14 -25.92 6.61
C ALA A 38 -13.21 -27.43 6.36
N LEU A 39 -12.12 -28.03 5.85
CA LEU A 39 -12.02 -29.47 5.66
C LEU A 39 -12.16 -30.25 6.97
N LYS A 40 -11.57 -29.75 8.06
CA LYS A 40 -11.72 -30.33 9.39
C LYS A 40 -13.18 -30.29 9.85
N ALA A 41 -13.87 -29.16 9.68
CA ALA A 41 -15.29 -29.04 10.02
C ALA A 41 -16.17 -30.00 9.19
N MET A 42 -15.82 -30.25 7.92
CA MET A 42 -16.52 -31.24 7.08
C MET A 42 -16.36 -32.66 7.64
N ASN A 43 -15.15 -33.03 8.05
CA ASN A 43 -14.89 -34.34 8.67
C ASN A 43 -15.60 -34.52 10.02
N GLU A 44 -15.75 -33.44 10.79
CA GLU A 44 -16.46 -33.44 12.07
C GLU A 44 -17.99 -33.31 11.91
N GLY A 45 -18.49 -33.07 10.69
CA GLY A 45 -19.91 -32.87 10.41
C GLY A 45 -20.48 -31.53 10.91
N THR A 46 -19.62 -30.56 11.24
CA THR A 46 -20.00 -29.22 11.71
C THR A 46 -19.97 -28.16 10.60
N TYR A 47 -19.55 -28.55 9.40
CA TYR A 47 -19.54 -27.67 8.24
C TYR A 47 -20.96 -27.24 7.85
N GLY A 48 -21.12 -25.95 7.55
CA GLY A 48 -22.42 -25.36 7.23
C GLY A 48 -23.17 -24.79 8.45
N ALA A 49 -22.70 -25.01 9.67
CA ALA A 49 -23.19 -24.31 10.86
C ALA A 49 -22.21 -23.21 11.29
N CYS A 50 -22.72 -22.06 11.70
CA CYS A 50 -21.91 -20.95 12.18
C CYS A 50 -21.22 -21.32 13.50
N LYS A 51 -19.89 -21.23 13.56
CA LYS A 51 -19.12 -21.54 14.77
C LYS A 51 -19.46 -20.66 15.99
N LYS A 52 -20.05 -19.47 15.78
CA LYS A 52 -20.38 -18.51 16.84
C LYS A 52 -21.83 -18.60 17.30
N SER A 53 -22.81 -18.56 16.37
CA SER A 53 -24.24 -18.64 16.71
C SER A 53 -24.80 -20.06 16.71
N GLY A 54 -24.16 -21.00 16.01
CA GLY A 54 -24.68 -22.35 15.79
C GLY A 54 -25.77 -22.43 14.72
N GLU A 55 -26.13 -21.31 14.10
CA GLU A 55 -27.15 -21.24 13.05
C GLU A 55 -26.62 -21.73 11.70
N ASP A 56 -27.51 -22.23 10.84
CA ASP A 56 -27.14 -22.68 9.50
C ASP A 56 -26.65 -21.49 8.64
N ILE A 57 -25.52 -21.71 7.96
CA ILE A 57 -24.94 -20.78 7.02
C ILE A 57 -25.68 -20.94 5.68
N PRO A 58 -26.18 -19.85 5.07
CA PRO A 58 -26.87 -19.91 3.79
C PRO A 58 -26.03 -20.60 2.71
N PHE A 59 -26.64 -21.49 1.92
CA PHE A 59 -25.94 -22.24 0.88
C PHE A 59 -25.26 -21.33 -0.15
N GLU A 60 -25.92 -20.25 -0.57
CA GLU A 60 -25.36 -19.25 -1.51
C GLU A 60 -24.03 -18.68 -1.01
N ARG A 61 -23.91 -18.48 0.31
CA ARG A 61 -22.67 -18.01 0.93
C ARG A 61 -21.58 -19.07 0.93
N LEU A 62 -21.92 -20.33 1.22
CA LEU A 62 -20.96 -21.44 1.14
C LEU A 62 -20.48 -21.68 -0.30
N GLN A 63 -21.36 -21.44 -1.29
CA GLN A 63 -20.99 -21.51 -2.70
C GLN A 63 -20.02 -20.37 -3.10
N ALA A 64 -20.24 -19.16 -2.58
CA ALA A 64 -19.38 -18.01 -2.85
C ALA A 64 -18.04 -18.06 -2.08
N VAL A 65 -18.07 -18.46 -0.81
CA VAL A 65 -16.90 -18.51 0.08
C VAL A 65 -16.86 -19.86 0.82
N PRO A 66 -16.35 -20.92 0.17
CA PRO A 66 -16.41 -22.28 0.71
C PRO A 66 -15.57 -22.50 1.97
N THR A 67 -14.58 -21.64 2.23
CA THR A 67 -13.71 -21.72 3.40
C THR A 67 -14.33 -21.13 4.67
N THR A 68 -15.51 -20.51 4.58
CA THR A 68 -16.13 -19.83 5.72
C THR A 68 -16.75 -20.80 6.72
N LEU A 69 -16.57 -20.49 8.01
CA LEU A 69 -17.19 -21.18 9.15
C LEU A 69 -18.15 -20.27 9.92
N TYR A 70 -18.46 -19.10 9.37
CA TYR A 70 -19.23 -18.05 10.04
C TYR A 70 -20.35 -17.53 9.13
N SER A 71 -21.47 -17.15 9.73
CA SER A 71 -22.52 -16.41 9.03
C SER A 71 -22.07 -14.97 8.73
N VAL A 72 -22.83 -14.25 7.91
CA VAL A 72 -22.51 -12.88 7.46
C VAL A 72 -22.30 -11.95 8.67
N GLU A 73 -23.22 -12.00 9.63
CA GLU A 73 -23.21 -11.17 10.85
C GLU A 73 -22.04 -11.46 11.80
N HIS A 74 -21.50 -12.69 11.75
CA HIS A 74 -20.47 -13.16 12.68
C HIS A 74 -19.10 -13.33 12.04
N THR A 75 -18.94 -12.85 10.80
CA THR A 75 -17.65 -12.85 10.12
C THR A 75 -16.71 -11.88 10.86
N PRO A 76 -15.47 -12.28 11.20
CA PRO A 76 -14.54 -11.39 11.87
C PRO A 76 -14.07 -10.22 10.98
N ASP A 77 -14.14 -10.42 9.67
CA ASP A 77 -13.72 -9.47 8.64
C ASP A 77 -14.93 -8.64 8.16
N GLN A 78 -15.34 -7.67 8.97
CA GLN A 78 -16.44 -6.72 8.68
C GLN A 78 -15.92 -5.32 8.36
N THR A 79 -14.62 -5.15 8.19
CA THR A 79 -14.04 -3.85 7.83
C THR A 79 -14.47 -3.50 6.41
N LEU A 80 -15.57 -2.75 6.31
CA LEU A 80 -15.75 -1.86 5.18
C LEU A 80 -14.56 -0.93 5.22
N GLU A 81 -13.70 -1.00 4.20
CA GLU A 81 -12.60 -0.07 3.95
C GLU A 81 -13.21 1.33 3.78
N THR A 82 -13.53 1.99 4.89
CA THR A 82 -13.93 3.40 4.91
C THR A 82 -12.71 4.32 4.89
N ASP A 83 -11.52 3.75 5.02
CA ASP A 83 -10.24 4.44 5.01
C ASP A 83 -9.69 4.62 3.59
N ARG A 84 -10.59 4.83 2.62
CA ARG A 84 -10.16 5.64 1.49
C ARG A 84 -9.75 6.96 2.10
N VAL A 85 -8.46 7.28 1.98
CA VAL A 85 -7.99 8.65 2.22
C VAL A 85 -9.04 9.57 1.60
N PRO A 86 -9.60 10.54 2.37
CA PRO A 86 -10.49 11.51 1.77
C PRO A 86 -9.80 12.03 0.52
N GLU A 87 -10.57 12.31 -0.53
CA GLU A 87 -10.12 13.12 -1.67
C GLU A 87 -9.81 14.56 -1.21
N ASP A 88 -9.26 14.75 -0.01
CA ASP A 88 -8.51 15.93 0.36
C ASP A 88 -7.36 16.00 -0.63
N ARG A 89 -7.70 16.65 -1.74
CA ARG A 89 -6.84 17.07 -2.82
C ARG A 89 -5.58 17.55 -2.17
N LEU A 90 -4.49 16.81 -2.36
CA LEU A 90 -3.19 17.30 -2.02
C LEU A 90 -3.09 18.70 -2.63
N PRO A 91 -2.67 19.70 -1.85
CA PRO A 91 -2.47 21.06 -2.33
C PRO A 91 -1.76 20.98 -3.69
N HIS A 92 -2.39 21.53 -4.74
CA HIS A 92 -1.80 21.46 -6.08
C HIS A 92 -0.61 22.45 -6.13
N PRO A 93 0.37 22.23 -7.01
CA PRO A 93 1.54 23.11 -7.13
C PRO A 93 1.25 24.61 -7.39
N ASP A 94 -0.02 25.01 -7.59
CA ASP A 94 -0.48 26.40 -7.71
C ASP A 94 -0.81 27.09 -6.36
N ASP A 95 -0.55 26.47 -5.22
CA ASP A 95 -0.82 27.06 -3.90
C ASP A 95 0.25 28.08 -3.44
N GLY A 96 1.15 28.46 -4.36
CA GLY A 96 2.25 29.39 -4.11
C GLY A 96 3.39 28.79 -3.29
N ILE A 97 3.38 27.48 -3.06
CA ILE A 97 4.46 26.74 -2.39
C ILE A 97 5.20 25.96 -3.46
N ASP A 98 6.37 26.48 -3.86
CA ASP A 98 7.27 25.79 -4.75
C ASP A 98 7.98 24.64 -4.02
N SER A 99 7.27 23.51 -3.93
CA SER A 99 7.76 22.31 -3.28
C SER A 99 8.98 21.72 -3.99
N PHE A 100 9.17 22.05 -5.27
CA PHE A 100 10.32 21.58 -6.04
C PHE A 100 11.57 22.39 -5.70
N ASN A 101 11.50 23.73 -5.74
CA ASN A 101 12.65 24.57 -5.38
C ASN A 101 13.08 24.38 -3.91
N ASP A 102 12.13 24.23 -2.98
CA ASP A 102 12.44 23.98 -1.56
C ASP A 102 13.15 22.62 -1.34
N ALA A 103 12.77 21.59 -2.11
CA ALA A 103 13.47 20.30 -2.09
C ALA A 103 14.83 20.37 -2.79
N ALA A 104 14.95 21.17 -3.85
CA ALA A 104 16.17 21.33 -4.63
C ALA A 104 17.30 21.99 -3.82
N ASP A 105 16.99 22.79 -2.78
CA ASP A 105 17.95 23.32 -1.81
C ASP A 105 18.74 22.23 -1.07
N TYR A 106 18.18 21.01 -0.95
CA TYR A 106 18.84 19.86 -0.34
C TYR A 106 19.61 18.99 -1.34
N GLY A 107 19.62 19.37 -2.63
CA GLY A 107 20.38 18.73 -3.69
C GLY A 107 19.52 17.88 -4.62
N THR A 108 19.68 18.10 -5.92
CA THR A 108 19.08 17.33 -7.01
C THR A 108 20.15 16.47 -7.71
N SER A 109 19.74 15.60 -8.62
CA SER A 109 20.67 14.83 -9.46
C SER A 109 21.18 15.57 -10.69
N GLU A 110 20.72 16.80 -10.93
CA GLU A 110 21.15 17.59 -12.09
C GLU A 110 22.56 18.12 -11.86
N THR A 111 23.35 18.15 -12.92
CA THR A 111 24.73 18.65 -12.91
C THR A 111 24.78 20.06 -13.52
N PRO A 112 25.84 20.85 -13.27
CA PRO A 112 25.96 22.18 -13.86
C PRO A 112 25.91 22.20 -15.40
N SER A 113 26.19 21.08 -16.06
CA SER A 113 26.10 20.94 -17.53
C SER A 113 24.69 20.72 -18.05
N ASP A 114 23.73 20.40 -17.18
CA ASP A 114 22.33 20.21 -17.54
C ASP A 114 21.58 21.56 -17.64
N PHE A 115 22.19 22.64 -17.13
CA PHE A 115 21.65 24.01 -17.19
C PHE A 115 22.16 24.77 -18.41
N ILE A 116 21.30 25.63 -18.97
CA ILE A 116 21.62 26.52 -20.09
C ILE A 116 22.38 27.76 -19.61
N GLU A 117 22.23 28.12 -18.34
CA GLU A 117 22.77 29.34 -17.73
C GLU A 117 23.92 29.02 -16.79
N ASP A 118 25.05 29.68 -16.98
CA ASP A 118 26.23 29.53 -16.11
C ASP A 118 26.00 30.34 -14.82
N LYS A 119 25.71 29.66 -13.70
CA LYS A 119 25.69 30.27 -12.35
C LYS A 119 26.93 29.89 -11.55
N ASP A 120 27.39 30.83 -10.72
CA ASP A 120 28.66 30.70 -9.96
C ASP A 120 28.53 29.78 -8.72
N ASN A 121 27.32 29.48 -8.27
CA ASN A 121 27.05 28.67 -7.08
C ASN A 121 25.92 27.66 -7.31
N TYR A 122 26.10 26.42 -6.82
CA TYR A 122 25.09 25.36 -6.91
C TYR A 122 23.74 25.77 -6.30
N ASN A 123 23.79 26.52 -5.20
CA ASN A 123 22.61 26.97 -4.45
C ASN A 123 21.84 28.11 -5.15
N GLU A 124 22.27 28.52 -6.34
CA GLU A 124 21.63 29.58 -7.13
C GLU A 124 20.92 29.01 -8.37
N PHE A 125 21.14 27.76 -8.77
CA PHE A 125 20.51 27.17 -9.96
C PHE A 125 18.99 27.10 -9.88
N TYR A 126 18.44 26.82 -8.70
CA TYR A 126 17.00 26.64 -8.48
C TYR A 126 16.30 27.86 -7.89
N LYS A 127 17.03 28.93 -7.60
CA LYS A 127 16.37 30.17 -7.19
C LYS A 127 15.85 30.87 -8.43
N GLU A 128 14.53 30.95 -8.55
CA GLU A 128 13.91 31.90 -9.46
C GLU A 128 14.30 33.32 -9.01
N ASP A 129 14.74 34.15 -9.95
CA ASP A 129 14.89 35.57 -9.69
C ASP A 129 13.51 36.11 -9.33
N GLU A 130 13.35 36.64 -8.11
CA GLU A 130 12.16 37.43 -7.77
C GLU A 130 12.07 38.57 -8.79
N ASP A 131 11.18 38.44 -9.76
CA ASP A 131 10.80 39.55 -10.63
C ASP A 131 10.14 40.64 -9.76
N LYS A 132 10.99 41.53 -9.22
CA LYS A 132 10.70 42.97 -9.11
C LYS A 132 11.94 43.85 -8.99
#